data_AF-A0A7Y8LE34-F1
#
_entry.id   AF-A0A7Y8LE34-F1
#
_cell.length_a   1.000
_cell.length_b   1.000
_cell.length_c   1.000
_cell.angle_alpha   90.00
_cell.angle_beta   90.00
_cell.angle_gamma   90.00
#
_symmetry.space_group_name_H-M   'P 1'
#
loop_
_entity.id
_entity.type
_entity.pdbx_description
1 polymer ?
#
loop_
_entity_poly.entity_id
_entity_poly.type
_entity_poly.pdbx_seq_one_letter_code
_entity_poly.pdbx_strand_id
1 'polypeptide(L)'
;MSTRIDHESLAIGACYAMVHAVNVLDDAAILYSQKRALSSFHLAVMAREELGRFNLLAERHHGLPANECVDATELSRHLQPHKIKLQAGQSVVPVPMTPEELRAWQAAIKRNDETASSAISQQIRTRAAKLKPHQAAALHQHRLKAQYVDLDPQTGQWSRPSEVSMADASTLIRTVMAEIANALIAAQGAAWLHAAFASVGERRPDMGPFTHRIFARLGEGDA
;
A
#
# COMPACT_ATOMS: atom_id res chain seq x y z
N MET A 1 3.78 -9.95 33.61
CA MET A 1 2.81 -8.86 33.39
C MET A 1 2.97 -8.40 31.96
N SER A 2 1.89 -8.34 31.19
CA SER A 2 1.94 -7.86 29.80
C SER A 2 1.93 -6.34 29.79
N THR A 3 2.78 -5.73 28.95
CA THR A 3 2.85 -4.27 28.78
C THR A 3 1.52 -3.75 28.25
N ARG A 4 1.05 -2.61 28.77
CA ARG A 4 -0.18 -1.96 28.33
C ARG A 4 0.14 -0.85 27.34
N ILE A 5 -0.62 -0.78 26.26
CA ILE A 5 -0.48 0.20 25.17
C ILE A 5 -1.69 1.13 25.22
N ASP A 6 -1.42 2.40 25.46
CA ASP A 6 -2.44 3.46 25.51
C ASP A 6 -2.64 4.15 24.14
N HIS A 7 -3.49 5.16 24.13
CA HIS A 7 -3.80 5.97 22.96
C HIS A 7 -2.56 6.60 22.33
N GLU A 8 -1.70 7.21 23.14
CA GLU A 8 -0.50 7.88 22.66
C GLU A 8 0.47 6.87 22.03
N SER A 9 0.67 5.73 22.67
CA SER A 9 1.53 4.65 22.16
C SER A 9 1.04 4.10 20.83
N LEU A 10 -0.29 3.94 20.64
CA LEU A 10 -0.88 3.55 19.36
C LEU A 10 -0.61 4.61 18.28
N ALA A 11 -0.76 5.89 18.63
CA ALA A 11 -0.54 7.00 17.71
C ALA A 11 0.92 7.08 17.25
N ILE A 12 1.87 6.91 18.17
CA ILE A 12 3.30 6.83 17.88
C ILE A 12 3.62 5.65 16.96
N GLY A 13 3.06 4.47 17.25
CA GLY A 13 3.22 3.31 16.37
C GLY A 13 2.69 3.56 14.95
N ALA A 14 1.58 4.28 14.83
CA ALA A 14 1.00 4.66 13.55
C ALA A 14 1.92 5.63 12.78
N CYS A 15 2.50 6.63 13.46
CA CYS A 15 3.51 7.53 12.88
C CYS A 15 4.69 6.75 12.28
N TYR A 16 5.28 5.84 13.06
CA TYR A 16 6.42 5.05 12.59
C TYR A 16 6.06 4.16 11.40
N ALA A 17 4.89 3.51 11.44
CA ALA A 17 4.43 2.68 10.32
C ALA A 17 4.25 3.49 9.02
N MET A 18 3.72 4.72 9.12
CA MET A 18 3.55 5.61 7.98
C MET A 18 4.90 6.08 7.39
N VAL A 19 5.82 6.51 8.24
CA VAL A 19 7.17 6.92 7.81
C VAL A 19 7.88 5.75 7.14
N HIS A 20 7.80 4.56 7.74
CA HIS A 20 8.43 3.37 7.21
C HIS A 20 7.83 2.96 5.85
N ALA A 21 6.50 3.03 5.69
CA ALA A 21 5.86 2.76 4.40
C ALA A 21 6.35 3.70 3.29
N VAL A 22 6.51 4.99 3.59
CA VAL A 22 7.06 5.99 2.66
C VAL A 22 8.49 5.65 2.26
N ASN A 23 9.36 5.41 3.25
CA ASN A 23 10.78 5.15 3.02
C ASN A 23 11.00 3.85 2.21
N VAL A 24 10.29 2.78 2.56
CA VAL A 24 10.41 1.49 1.86
C VAL A 24 9.93 1.59 0.41
N LEU A 25 8.90 2.41 0.12
CA LEU A 25 8.50 2.62 -1.28
C LEU A 25 9.52 3.46 -2.05
N ASP A 26 10.17 4.43 -1.41
CA ASP A 26 11.27 5.19 -2.02
C ASP A 26 12.43 4.23 -2.39
N ASP A 27 12.81 3.34 -1.47
CA ASP A 27 13.80 2.29 -1.72
C ASP A 27 13.37 1.35 -2.85
N ALA A 28 12.08 0.95 -2.88
CA ALA A 28 11.53 0.16 -3.97
C ALA A 28 11.71 0.85 -5.34
N ALA A 29 11.50 2.17 -5.39
CA ALA A 29 11.65 2.97 -6.60
C ALA A 29 13.13 3.17 -6.99
N ILE A 30 14.05 3.28 -6.03
CA ILE A 30 15.49 3.28 -6.30
C ILE A 30 15.93 1.95 -6.91
N LEU A 31 15.49 0.82 -6.35
CA LEU A 31 15.80 -0.49 -6.93
C LEU A 31 15.16 -0.69 -8.31
N TYR A 32 13.99 -0.09 -8.54
CA TYR A 32 13.35 -0.05 -9.85
C TYR A 32 14.23 0.64 -10.90
N SER A 33 14.76 1.84 -10.60
CA SER A 33 15.60 2.57 -11.55
C SER A 33 16.91 1.83 -11.88
N GLN A 34 17.36 0.96 -10.98
CA GLN A 34 18.49 0.04 -11.18
C GLN A 34 18.11 -1.26 -11.92
N LYS A 35 16.89 -1.37 -12.45
CA LYS A 35 16.34 -2.55 -13.14
C LYS A 35 16.29 -3.82 -12.27
N ARG A 36 16.14 -3.67 -10.95
CA ARG A 36 16.05 -4.78 -9.97
C ARG A 36 14.59 -5.12 -9.68
N ALA A 37 13.87 -5.63 -10.68
CA ALA A 37 12.41 -5.87 -10.63
C ALA A 37 11.94 -6.65 -9.39
N LEU A 38 12.57 -7.79 -9.09
CA LEU A 38 12.20 -8.65 -7.96
C LEU A 38 12.26 -7.94 -6.61
N SER A 39 13.41 -7.32 -6.33
CA SER A 39 13.63 -6.61 -5.07
C SER A 39 12.74 -5.38 -4.95
N SER A 40 12.58 -4.65 -6.06
CA SER A 40 11.66 -3.51 -6.15
C SER A 40 10.21 -3.91 -5.83
N PHE A 41 9.72 -4.99 -6.44
CA PHE A 41 8.38 -5.52 -6.17
C PHE A 41 8.23 -5.96 -4.72
N HIS A 42 9.20 -6.69 -4.17
CA HIS A 42 9.18 -7.13 -2.78
C HIS A 42 9.06 -5.94 -1.81
N LEU A 43 9.88 -4.90 -1.99
CA LEU A 43 9.81 -3.71 -1.15
C LEU A 43 8.49 -2.97 -1.34
N ALA A 44 7.94 -2.89 -2.56
CA ALA A 44 6.63 -2.29 -2.76
C ALA A 44 5.50 -3.05 -2.02
N VAL A 45 5.56 -4.39 -1.97
CA VAL A 45 4.64 -5.18 -1.12
C VAL A 45 4.82 -4.82 0.37
N MET A 46 6.07 -4.74 0.84
CA MET A 46 6.38 -4.40 2.23
C MET A 46 5.90 -3.00 2.61
N ALA A 47 6.07 -2.01 1.72
CA ALA A 47 5.53 -0.66 1.92
C ALA A 47 4.01 -0.68 2.12
N ARG A 48 3.29 -1.50 1.32
CA ARG A 48 1.84 -1.68 1.50
C ARG A 48 1.48 -2.34 2.82
N GLU A 49 2.28 -3.29 3.29
CA GLU A 49 2.06 -3.91 4.60
C GLU A 49 2.24 -2.90 5.74
N GLU A 50 3.24 -2.04 5.68
CA GLU A 50 3.46 -1.01 6.70
C GLU A 50 2.38 0.09 6.64
N LEU A 51 1.88 0.42 5.45
CA LEU A 51 0.66 1.24 5.32
C LEU A 51 -0.56 0.55 5.97
N GLY A 52 -0.69 -0.77 5.79
CA GLY A 52 -1.72 -1.55 6.46
C GLY A 52 -1.58 -1.57 7.98
N ARG A 53 -0.36 -1.67 8.49
CA ARG A 53 -0.06 -1.54 9.93
C ARG A 53 -0.49 -0.17 10.44
N PHE A 54 -0.18 0.91 9.71
CA PHE A 54 -0.66 2.25 10.02
C PHE A 54 -2.19 2.29 10.12
N ASN A 55 -2.90 1.76 9.12
CA ASN A 55 -4.37 1.77 9.11
C ASN A 55 -4.98 0.99 10.27
N LEU A 56 -4.43 -0.19 10.60
CA LEU A 56 -4.90 -1.00 11.74
C LEU A 56 -4.65 -0.30 13.09
N LEU A 57 -3.50 0.36 13.23
CA LEU A 57 -3.18 1.15 14.43
C LEU A 57 -4.09 2.37 14.55
N ALA A 58 -4.36 3.06 13.45
CA ALA A 58 -5.29 4.19 13.42
C ALA A 58 -6.73 3.76 13.76
N GLU A 59 -7.20 2.63 13.22
CA GLU A 59 -8.49 2.03 13.56
C GLU A 59 -8.56 1.72 15.06
N ARG A 60 -7.52 1.07 15.61
CA ARG A 60 -7.47 0.75 17.04
C ARG A 60 -7.41 2.00 17.89
N HIS A 61 -6.65 3.02 17.49
CA HIS A 61 -6.60 4.32 18.16
C HIS A 61 -8.00 4.95 18.20
N HIS A 62 -8.72 5.00 17.09
CA HIS A 62 -10.06 5.59 17.07
C HIS A 62 -11.13 4.76 17.81
N GLY A 63 -10.95 3.44 17.90
CA GLY A 63 -11.86 2.54 18.59
C GLY A 63 -11.58 2.36 20.09
N LEU A 64 -10.43 2.83 20.60
CA LEU A 64 -10.07 2.71 22.01
C LEU A 64 -10.71 3.85 22.83
N PRO A 65 -11.38 3.56 23.96
CA PRO A 65 -11.77 4.61 24.89
C PRO A 65 -10.55 5.28 25.53
N ALA A 66 -10.61 6.59 25.80
CA ALA A 66 -9.45 7.37 26.28
C ALA A 66 -8.80 6.84 27.57
N ASN A 67 -9.57 6.15 28.43
CA ASN A 67 -9.10 5.62 29.71
C ASN A 67 -8.76 4.11 29.66
N GLU A 68 -8.74 3.52 28.46
CA GLU A 68 -8.44 2.10 28.26
C GLU A 68 -7.05 1.89 27.67
N CYS A 69 -6.55 0.67 27.80
CA CYS A 69 -5.30 0.24 27.20
C CYS A 69 -5.50 -1.12 26.55
N VAL A 70 -4.74 -1.36 25.49
CA VAL A 70 -4.66 -2.66 24.82
C VAL A 70 -3.49 -3.45 25.37
N ASP A 71 -3.65 -4.77 25.44
CA ASP A 71 -2.54 -5.67 25.74
C ASP A 71 -1.50 -5.67 24.60
N ALA A 72 -0.22 -5.42 24.91
CA ALA A 72 0.83 -5.36 23.89
C ALA A 72 1.02 -6.68 23.14
N THR A 73 0.81 -7.82 23.80
CA THR A 73 0.96 -9.14 23.19
C THR A 73 -0.19 -9.40 22.21
N GLU A 74 -1.41 -9.03 22.59
CA GLU A 74 -2.59 -9.08 21.71
C GLU A 74 -2.40 -8.16 20.49
N LEU A 75 -2.01 -6.91 20.71
CA LEU A 75 -1.78 -5.95 19.64
C LEU A 75 -0.70 -6.46 18.67
N SER A 76 0.43 -6.92 19.19
CA SER A 76 1.51 -7.50 18.36
C SER A 76 0.98 -8.66 17.52
N ARG A 77 0.26 -9.61 18.13
CA ARG A 77 -0.34 -10.75 17.42
C ARG A 77 -1.30 -10.32 16.31
N HIS A 78 -2.06 -9.24 16.52
CA HIS A 78 -2.98 -8.71 15.52
C HIS A 78 -2.23 -8.06 14.33
N LEU A 79 -1.08 -7.46 14.58
CA LEU A 79 -0.27 -6.78 13.55
C LEU A 79 0.70 -7.71 12.80
N GLN A 80 0.92 -8.95 13.26
CA GLN A 80 1.82 -9.91 12.59
C GLN A 80 1.33 -10.39 11.21
N PRO A 81 0.06 -10.80 11.02
CA PRO A 81 -0.34 -11.48 9.80
C PRO A 81 -0.24 -10.60 8.55
N HIS A 82 0.67 -10.96 7.64
CA HIS A 82 0.92 -10.21 6.40
C HIS A 82 -0.35 -9.97 5.57
N LYS A 83 -1.22 -10.98 5.42
CA LYS A 83 -2.46 -10.85 4.64
C LYS A 83 -3.41 -9.79 5.20
N ILE A 84 -3.53 -9.69 6.53
CA ILE A 84 -4.39 -8.70 7.19
C ILE A 84 -3.82 -7.30 6.92
N LYS A 85 -2.52 -7.11 7.07
CA LYS A 85 -1.85 -5.85 6.73
C LYS A 85 -2.03 -5.48 5.26
N LEU A 86 -1.81 -6.41 4.32
CA LEU A 86 -2.01 -6.14 2.89
C LEU A 86 -3.45 -5.73 2.56
N GLN A 87 -4.44 -6.35 3.21
CA GLN A 87 -5.83 -5.99 3.05
C GLN A 87 -6.15 -4.62 3.65
N ALA A 88 -5.61 -4.31 4.83
CA ALA A 88 -5.80 -3.02 5.50
C ALA A 88 -5.10 -1.87 4.74
N GLY A 89 -3.95 -2.13 4.13
CA GLY A 89 -3.23 -1.16 3.29
C GLY A 89 -3.86 -0.94 1.92
N GLN A 90 -4.83 -1.76 1.54
CA GLN A 90 -5.46 -1.72 0.23
C GLN A 90 -6.63 -0.73 0.17
N SER A 91 -6.37 0.47 -0.35
CA SER A 91 -7.41 1.45 -0.70
C SER A 91 -7.71 1.50 -2.20
N VAL A 92 -6.78 1.06 -3.05
CA VAL A 92 -6.92 1.09 -4.52
C VAL A 92 -6.94 -0.33 -5.08
N VAL A 93 -7.77 -0.53 -6.10
CA VAL A 93 -7.80 -1.74 -6.92
C VAL A 93 -7.56 -1.29 -8.36
N PRO A 94 -6.38 -1.54 -8.96
CA PRO A 94 -6.19 -1.25 -10.37
C PRO A 94 -7.14 -2.12 -11.19
N VAL A 95 -8.02 -1.48 -11.95
CA VAL A 95 -8.91 -2.13 -12.91
C VAL A 95 -8.49 -1.65 -14.30
N PRO A 96 -7.82 -2.48 -15.11
CA PRO A 96 -7.46 -2.09 -16.46
C PRO A 96 -8.73 -1.86 -17.27
N MET A 97 -8.79 -0.72 -17.95
CA MET A 97 -9.80 -0.47 -18.98
C MET A 97 -9.45 -1.28 -20.23
N THR A 98 -10.44 -1.83 -20.91
CA THR A 98 -10.22 -2.33 -22.28
C THR A 98 -9.93 -1.16 -23.22
N PRO A 99 -9.30 -1.39 -24.39
CA PRO A 99 -9.11 -0.33 -25.38
C PRO A 99 -10.41 0.37 -25.78
N GLU A 100 -11.52 -0.37 -25.85
CA GLU A 100 -12.86 0.16 -26.14
C GLU A 100 -13.36 1.06 -25.02
N GLU A 101 -13.25 0.62 -23.76
CA GLU A 101 -13.66 1.39 -22.58
C GLU A 101 -12.85 2.68 -22.46
N LEU A 102 -11.54 2.62 -22.72
CA LEU A 102 -10.67 3.80 -22.72
C LEU A 102 -11.08 4.80 -23.80
N ARG A 103 -11.33 4.34 -25.03
CA ARG A 103 -11.79 5.20 -26.13
C ARG A 103 -13.15 5.84 -25.81
N ALA A 104 -14.08 5.07 -25.25
CA ALA A 104 -15.39 5.56 -24.84
C ALA A 104 -15.29 6.62 -23.73
N TRP A 105 -14.45 6.37 -22.73
CA TRP A 105 -14.20 7.31 -21.64
C TRP A 105 -13.56 8.61 -22.15
N GLN A 106 -12.53 8.52 -22.99
CA GLN A 106 -11.90 9.69 -23.61
C GLN A 106 -12.89 10.49 -24.46
N ALA A 107 -13.76 9.83 -25.21
CA ALA A 107 -14.81 10.50 -25.99
C ALA A 107 -15.82 11.23 -25.10
N ALA A 108 -16.23 10.62 -23.98
CA ALA A 108 -17.13 11.23 -23.00
C ALA A 108 -16.52 12.50 -22.38
N ILE A 109 -15.25 12.43 -21.94
CA ILE A 109 -14.52 13.59 -21.40
C ILE A 109 -14.41 14.71 -22.44
N LYS A 110 -14.03 14.39 -23.70
CA LYS A 110 -13.94 15.40 -24.77
C LYS A 110 -15.26 16.10 -25.09
N ARG A 111 -16.38 15.42 -24.88
CA ARG A 111 -17.73 15.96 -25.12
C ARG A 111 -18.35 16.60 -23.88
N ASN A 112 -17.65 16.61 -22.75
CA ASN A 112 -18.19 16.97 -21.44
C ASN A 112 -19.49 16.21 -21.09
N ASP A 113 -19.56 14.94 -21.51
CA ASP A 113 -20.70 14.06 -21.23
C ASP A 113 -20.51 13.38 -19.87
N GLU A 114 -20.98 14.07 -18.83
CA GLU A 114 -20.88 13.61 -17.44
C GLU A 114 -21.64 12.29 -17.21
N THR A 115 -22.75 12.07 -17.92
CA THR A 115 -23.57 10.86 -17.78
C THR A 115 -22.80 9.64 -18.27
N ALA A 116 -22.22 9.72 -19.48
CA ALA A 116 -21.42 8.64 -20.04
C ALA A 116 -20.14 8.37 -19.22
N SER A 117 -19.45 9.43 -18.80
CA SER A 117 -18.25 9.32 -17.95
C SER A 117 -18.56 8.66 -16.60
N SER A 118 -19.68 9.05 -15.97
CA SER A 118 -20.13 8.49 -14.69
C SER A 118 -20.53 7.01 -14.83
N ALA A 119 -21.22 6.64 -15.91
CA ALA A 119 -21.61 5.25 -16.17
C ALA A 119 -20.39 4.32 -16.32
N ILE A 120 -19.38 4.73 -17.09
CA ILE A 120 -18.12 4.00 -17.25
C ILE A 120 -17.39 3.89 -15.90
N SER A 121 -17.32 4.99 -15.16
CA SER A 121 -16.72 5.02 -13.82
C SER A 121 -17.42 4.07 -12.86
N GLN A 122 -18.75 3.99 -12.91
CA GLN A 122 -19.54 3.08 -12.08
C GLN A 122 -19.27 1.61 -12.43
N GLN A 123 -19.20 1.26 -13.72
CA GLN A 123 -18.83 -0.09 -14.15
C GLN A 123 -17.44 -0.50 -13.63
N ILE A 124 -16.48 0.43 -13.69
CA ILE A 124 -15.13 0.22 -13.15
C ILE A 124 -15.18 0.01 -11.63
N ARG A 125 -15.92 0.83 -10.89
CA ARG A 125 -16.11 0.66 -9.42
C ARG A 125 -16.73 -0.69 -9.07
N THR A 126 -17.72 -1.14 -9.83
CA THR A 126 -18.34 -2.46 -9.62
C THR A 126 -17.34 -3.60 -9.85
N ARG A 127 -16.50 -3.52 -10.90
CA ARG A 127 -15.42 -4.50 -11.12
C ARG A 127 -14.38 -4.46 -10.00
N ALA A 128 -13.97 -3.27 -9.58
CA ALA A 128 -13.02 -3.07 -8.49
C ALA A 128 -13.51 -3.73 -7.19
N ALA A 129 -14.78 -3.54 -6.83
CA ALA A 129 -15.38 -4.13 -5.63
C ALA A 129 -15.34 -5.67 -5.64
N LYS A 130 -15.52 -6.29 -6.82
CA LYS A 130 -15.42 -7.76 -6.97
C LYS A 130 -13.98 -8.27 -6.88
N LEU A 131 -13.00 -7.48 -7.34
CA LEU A 131 -11.59 -7.88 -7.34
C LEU A 131 -10.90 -7.66 -5.99
N LYS A 132 -11.36 -6.68 -5.20
CA LYS A 132 -10.73 -6.29 -3.92
C LYS A 132 -10.47 -7.47 -2.97
N PRO A 133 -11.41 -8.40 -2.70
CA PRO A 133 -11.18 -9.49 -1.73
C PRO A 133 -10.08 -10.46 -2.15
N HIS A 134 -9.86 -10.63 -3.45
CA HIS A 134 -8.89 -11.59 -3.99
C HIS A 134 -7.49 -11.00 -4.14
N GLN A 135 -7.36 -9.68 -4.29
CA GLN A 135 -6.08 -9.03 -4.54
C GLN A 135 -5.08 -9.19 -3.40
N ALA A 136 -5.49 -9.05 -2.14
CA ALA A 136 -4.58 -9.20 -1.01
C ALA A 136 -4.00 -10.63 -0.93
N ALA A 137 -4.84 -11.65 -1.17
CA ALA A 137 -4.42 -13.04 -1.19
C ALA A 137 -3.47 -13.33 -2.38
N ALA A 138 -3.82 -12.85 -3.57
CA ALA A 138 -2.98 -12.99 -4.76
C ALA A 138 -1.63 -12.28 -4.60
N LEU A 139 -1.63 -11.05 -4.05
CA LEU A 139 -0.42 -10.28 -3.80
C LEU A 139 0.48 -10.96 -2.76
N HIS A 140 -0.10 -11.52 -1.70
CA HIS A 140 0.66 -12.31 -0.73
C HIS A 140 1.32 -13.53 -1.37
N GLN A 141 0.61 -14.27 -2.22
CA GLN A 141 1.20 -15.40 -2.94
C GLN A 141 2.30 -14.95 -3.90
N HIS A 142 2.09 -13.84 -4.61
CA HIS A 142 3.12 -13.27 -5.49
C HIS A 142 4.36 -12.82 -4.70
N ARG A 143 4.18 -12.23 -3.50
CA ARG A 143 5.27 -11.91 -2.59
C ARG A 143 6.12 -13.13 -2.24
N LEU A 144 5.47 -14.24 -1.86
CA LEU A 144 6.18 -15.47 -1.50
C LEU A 144 6.98 -16.00 -2.70
N LYS A 145 6.35 -16.03 -3.88
CA LYS A 145 7.02 -16.45 -5.12
C LYS A 145 8.14 -15.50 -5.55
N ALA A 146 8.06 -14.21 -5.28
CA ALA A 146 9.12 -13.25 -5.63
C ALA A 146 10.30 -13.25 -4.64
N GLN A 147 10.12 -13.80 -3.43
CA GLN A 147 11.11 -13.72 -2.35
C GLN A 147 11.85 -15.03 -2.13
N TYR A 148 11.19 -16.17 -2.32
CA TYR A 148 11.72 -17.47 -1.93
C TYR A 148 11.99 -18.36 -3.15
N VAL A 149 13.14 -19.05 -3.08
CA VAL A 149 13.36 -20.27 -3.83
C VAL A 149 12.58 -21.35 -3.09
N ASP A 150 11.67 -22.04 -3.77
CA ASP A 150 10.81 -23.06 -3.14
C ASP A 150 10.91 -24.39 -3.89
N LEU A 151 10.85 -25.52 -3.18
CA LEU A 151 10.83 -26.84 -3.78
C LEU A 151 9.37 -27.24 -4.00
N ASP A 152 8.96 -27.43 -5.25
CA ASP A 152 7.65 -28.00 -5.52
C ASP A 152 7.63 -29.47 -5.07
N PRO A 153 6.85 -29.84 -4.03
CA PRO A 153 6.86 -31.19 -3.49
C PRO A 153 6.23 -32.23 -4.43
N GLN A 154 5.46 -31.80 -5.43
CA GLN A 154 4.84 -32.69 -6.41
C GLN A 154 5.79 -33.02 -7.56
N THR A 155 6.58 -32.04 -8.00
CA THR A 155 7.49 -32.20 -9.15
C THR A 155 8.94 -32.42 -8.75
N GLY A 156 9.30 -32.15 -7.49
CA GLY A 156 10.68 -32.20 -6.99
C GLY A 156 11.58 -31.11 -7.57
N GLN A 157 11.01 -30.11 -8.26
CA GLN A 157 11.76 -29.05 -8.91
C GLN A 157 11.89 -27.82 -8.00
N TRP A 158 13.11 -27.28 -7.93
CA TRP A 158 13.36 -25.99 -7.31
C TRP A 158 12.81 -24.88 -8.21
N SER A 159 11.82 -24.16 -7.70
CA SER A 159 11.38 -22.90 -8.28
C SER A 159 12.37 -21.80 -7.94
N ARG A 160 12.79 -21.05 -8.96
CA ARG A 160 13.41 -19.75 -8.74
C ARG A 160 12.33 -18.75 -8.35
N PRO A 161 12.68 -17.66 -7.65
CA PRO A 161 11.74 -16.57 -7.47
C PRO A 161 11.13 -16.20 -8.82
N SER A 162 9.81 -16.20 -8.90
CA SER A 162 9.07 -16.01 -10.15
C SER A 162 9.58 -14.75 -10.85
N GLU A 163 9.81 -14.80 -12.16
CA GLU A 163 10.27 -13.66 -12.95
C GLU A 163 9.24 -12.51 -12.88
N VAL A 164 9.37 -11.64 -11.89
CA VAL A 164 8.62 -10.39 -11.82
C VAL A 164 9.18 -9.48 -12.90
N SER A 165 8.32 -9.03 -13.80
CA SER A 165 8.73 -8.09 -14.84
C SER A 165 8.90 -6.68 -14.29
N MET A 166 9.63 -5.84 -15.02
CA MET A 166 9.66 -4.40 -14.74
C MET A 166 8.25 -3.78 -14.82
N ALA A 167 7.36 -4.30 -15.68
CA ALA A 167 5.99 -3.80 -15.77
C ALA A 167 5.18 -4.13 -14.50
N ASP A 168 5.37 -5.32 -13.93
CA ASP A 168 4.72 -5.73 -12.68
C ASP A 168 5.18 -4.87 -11.50
N ALA A 169 6.50 -4.66 -11.38
CA ALA A 169 7.09 -3.81 -10.34
C ALA A 169 6.59 -2.36 -10.46
N SER A 170 6.60 -1.78 -11.67
CA SER A 170 6.11 -0.42 -11.93
C SER A 170 4.63 -0.27 -11.55
N THR A 171 3.81 -1.24 -11.97
CA THR A 171 2.37 -1.25 -11.67
C THR A 171 2.12 -1.29 -10.16
N LEU A 172 2.85 -2.14 -9.43
CA LEU A 172 2.71 -2.23 -7.98
C LEU A 172 3.20 -0.96 -7.28
N ILE A 173 4.37 -0.41 -7.66
CA ILE A 173 4.89 0.84 -7.06
C ILE A 173 3.88 1.97 -7.25
N ARG A 174 3.36 2.16 -8.46
CA ARG A 174 2.36 3.21 -8.76
C ARG A 174 1.09 3.03 -7.94
N THR A 175 0.65 1.77 -7.78
CA THR A 175 -0.52 1.44 -6.96
C THR A 175 -0.27 1.83 -5.50
N VAL A 176 0.82 1.35 -4.90
CA VAL A 176 1.13 1.59 -3.48
C VAL A 176 1.43 3.07 -3.22
N MET A 177 2.08 3.76 -4.16
CA MET A 177 2.29 5.21 -4.09
C MET A 177 0.97 5.97 -3.99
N ALA A 178 -0.04 5.61 -4.79
CA ALA A 178 -1.35 6.24 -4.73
C ALA A 178 -2.05 5.98 -3.39
N GLU A 179 -1.90 4.78 -2.82
CA GLU A 179 -2.46 4.43 -1.50
C GLU A 179 -1.80 5.23 -0.37
N ILE A 180 -0.47 5.31 -0.37
CA ILE A 180 0.28 6.13 0.60
C ILE A 180 -0.08 7.60 0.42
N ALA A 181 -0.17 8.11 -0.81
CA ALA A 181 -0.54 9.50 -1.06
C ALA A 181 -1.92 9.85 -0.48
N ASN A 182 -2.91 8.96 -0.65
CA ASN A 182 -4.23 9.14 -0.04
C ASN A 182 -4.16 9.17 1.50
N ALA A 183 -3.38 8.30 2.11
CA ALA A 183 -3.18 8.28 3.55
C ALA A 183 -2.49 9.56 4.05
N LEU A 184 -1.48 10.07 3.32
CA LEU A 184 -0.79 11.32 3.64
C LEU A 184 -1.72 12.54 3.53
N ILE A 185 -2.65 12.55 2.57
CA ILE A 185 -3.68 13.59 2.45
C ILE A 185 -4.63 13.53 3.66
N ALA A 186 -5.17 12.35 3.98
CA ALA A 186 -6.05 12.18 5.13
C ALA A 186 -5.36 12.59 6.45
N ALA A 187 -4.07 12.27 6.58
CA ALA A 187 -3.23 12.64 7.71
C ALA A 187 -3.04 14.16 7.88
N GLN A 188 -3.31 15.00 6.88
CA GLN A 188 -3.18 16.47 7.01
C GLN A 188 -4.17 17.05 8.01
N GLY A 189 -5.36 16.48 8.13
CA GLY A 189 -6.39 16.93 9.08
C GLY A 189 -6.34 16.21 10.44
N ALA A 190 -5.45 15.24 10.64
CA ALA A 190 -5.47 14.37 11.80
C ALA A 190 -4.68 14.95 12.99
N ALA A 191 -5.35 15.73 13.85
CA ALA A 191 -4.72 16.37 15.02
C ALA A 191 -3.95 15.39 15.94
N TRP A 192 -4.50 14.19 16.16
CA TRP A 192 -3.87 13.15 16.98
C TRP A 192 -2.52 12.69 16.39
N LEU A 193 -2.42 12.63 15.06
CA LEU A 193 -1.23 12.20 14.36
C LEU A 193 -0.18 13.31 14.35
N HIS A 194 -0.60 14.58 14.22
CA HIS A 194 0.30 15.73 14.37
C HIS A 194 0.93 15.78 15.77
N ALA A 195 0.12 15.55 16.81
CA ALA A 195 0.62 15.48 18.18
C ALA A 195 1.64 14.34 18.36
N ALA A 196 1.37 13.16 17.79
CA ALA A 196 2.29 12.03 17.85
C ALA A 196 3.60 12.29 17.09
N PHE A 197 3.55 12.88 15.89
CA PHE A 197 4.77 13.27 15.17
C PHE A 197 5.61 14.27 15.97
N ALA A 198 4.96 15.26 16.60
CA ALA A 198 5.63 16.23 17.46
C ALA A 198 6.26 15.57 18.69
N SER A 199 5.59 14.60 19.32
CA SER A 199 6.10 13.96 20.54
C SER A 199 7.33 13.08 20.28
N VAL A 200 7.45 12.47 19.10
CA VAL A 200 8.63 11.68 18.72
C VAL A 200 9.70 12.48 17.98
N GLY A 201 9.48 13.77 17.71
CA GLY A 201 10.42 14.61 16.98
C GLY A 201 10.60 14.24 15.50
N GLU A 202 9.65 13.51 14.92
CA GLU A 202 9.71 13.06 13.53
C GLU A 202 8.96 14.04 12.62
N ARG A 203 9.54 14.31 11.44
CA ARG A 203 8.84 15.10 10.44
C ARG A 203 7.86 14.20 9.68
N ARG A 204 6.58 14.55 9.74
CA ARG A 204 5.55 13.92 8.92
C ARG A 204 5.90 14.02 7.42
N PRO A 205 5.81 12.92 6.66
CA PRO A 205 6.02 12.97 5.22
C PRO A 205 4.98 13.83 4.50
N ASP A 206 5.43 14.62 3.53
CA ASP A 206 4.57 15.42 2.68
C ASP A 206 4.25 14.69 1.36
N MET A 207 2.97 14.63 1.00
CA MET A 207 2.49 13.90 -0.20
C MET A 207 3.17 14.38 -1.50
N GLY A 208 3.27 15.70 -1.71
CA GLY A 208 3.85 16.26 -2.94
C GLY A 208 5.32 15.86 -3.15
N PRO A 209 6.23 16.18 -2.21
CA PRO A 209 7.63 15.76 -2.28
C PRO A 209 7.80 14.25 -2.41
N PHE A 210 6.99 13.45 -1.70
CA PHE A 210 7.02 11.98 -1.80
C PHE A 210 6.69 11.50 -3.22
N THR A 211 5.51 11.86 -3.74
CA THR A 211 5.06 11.40 -5.07
C THR A 211 6.02 11.86 -6.18
N HIS A 212 6.56 13.08 -6.10
CA HIS A 212 7.56 13.56 -7.06
C HIS A 212 8.82 12.69 -7.10
N ARG A 213 9.36 12.28 -5.95
CA ARG A 213 10.54 11.39 -5.90
C ARG A 213 10.25 10.05 -6.55
N ILE A 214 9.12 9.44 -6.22
CA ILE A 214 8.74 8.15 -6.80
C ILE A 214 8.57 8.25 -8.32
N PHE A 215 7.87 9.27 -8.83
CA PHE A 215 7.70 9.46 -10.28
C PHE A 215 9.02 9.69 -11.01
N ALA A 216 9.95 10.48 -10.44
CA ALA A 216 11.27 10.69 -11.03
C ALA A 216 12.02 9.35 -11.19
N ARG A 217 12.03 8.51 -10.16
CA ARG A 217 12.67 7.19 -10.18
C ARG A 217 12.03 6.20 -11.14
N LEU A 218 10.71 6.20 -11.25
CA LEU A 218 10.02 5.39 -12.25
C LEU A 218 10.37 5.84 -13.67
N GLY A 219 10.46 7.15 -13.92
CA GLY A 219 10.88 7.68 -15.22
C GLY A 219 12.31 7.27 -15.61
N GLU A 220 13.25 7.26 -14.67
CA GLU A 220 14.61 6.75 -14.87
C GLU A 220 14.61 5.24 -15.22
N GLY A 221 13.72 4.46 -14.59
CA GLY A 221 13.59 3.03 -14.81
C GLY A 221 12.79 2.63 -16.06
N ASP A 222 12.03 3.55 -16.66
CA ASP A 222 11.29 3.34 -17.91
C ASP A 222 12.15 3.69 -19.15
N ALA A 223 13.22 4.48 -18.98
CA ALA A 223 14.22 4.81 -20.02
C ALA A 223 15.22 3.67 -20.27
#